data_AF-A0ABD0P785-F1
#
_entry.id   AF-A0ABD0P785-F1
#
_cell.length_a   1.000
_cell.length_b   1.000
_cell.length_c   1.000
_cell.angle_alpha   90.00
_cell.angle_beta   90.00
_cell.angle_gamma   90.00
#
_symmetry.space_group_name_H-M   'P 1'
#
loop_
_entity.id
_entity.type
_entity.pdbx_description
1 polymer ?
#
loop_
_entity_poly.entity_id
_entity_poly.type
_entity_poly.pdbx_seq_one_letter_code
_entity_poly.pdbx_strand_id
1 'polypeptide(L)'
;AVFAFQLRNPVHNGHALLMTDTRRRLEERGYRRPVLLLHPLGGWTKDDDVPLDWRMKQHAAVLEDGVLDPKSTVVAIFPSPMMYAGPTE
;
A
#
# COMPACT_ATOMS: atom_id res chain seq x y z
N ALA A 1 11.38 12.11 1.15
CA ALA A 1 11.55 10.76 0.58
C ALA A 1 10.18 10.21 0.22
N VAL A 2 10.08 9.44 -0.85
CA VAL A 2 8.88 8.65 -1.17
C VAL A 2 9.24 7.19 -0.95
N PHE A 3 8.36 6.43 -0.32
CA PHE A 3 8.50 4.98 -0.17
C PHE A 3 7.22 4.31 -0.64
N ALA A 4 7.37 3.23 -1.41
CA ALA A 4 6.25 2.55 -2.04
C ALA A 4 5.90 1.26 -1.30
N PHE A 5 4.61 0.95 -1.23
CA PHE A 5 4.10 -0.32 -0.76
C PHE A 5 3.22 -0.94 -1.84
N GLN A 6 3.78 -1.92 -2.54
CA GLN A 6 3.06 -2.74 -3.51
C GLN A 6 2.16 -3.73 -2.77
N LEU A 7 0.92 -3.89 -3.23
CA LEU A 7 0.00 -4.87 -2.68
C LEU A 7 -1.06 -5.29 -3.70
N ARG A 8 -1.53 -6.54 -3.57
CA ARG A 8 -2.72 -7.04 -4.27
C ARG A 8 -3.86 -7.46 -3.33
N ASN A 9 -3.64 -7.35 -2.02
CA ASN A 9 -4.53 -7.84 -0.96
C ASN A 9 -5.10 -6.68 -0.12
N PRO A 10 -6.16 -6.92 0.68
CA PRO A 10 -6.59 -5.99 1.73
C PRO A 10 -5.45 -5.63 2.71
N VAL A 11 -5.49 -4.40 3.24
CA VAL A 11 -4.52 -3.94 4.24
C VAL A 11 -4.97 -4.38 5.64
N HIS A 12 -4.16 -5.22 6.29
CA HIS A 12 -4.27 -5.51 7.72
C HIS A 12 -3.12 -4.86 8.50
N ASN A 13 -3.15 -4.91 9.83
CA ASN A 13 -2.16 -4.22 10.67
C ASN A 13 -0.73 -4.76 10.54
N GLY A 14 -0.53 -6.00 10.08
CA GLY A 14 0.81 -6.46 9.66
C GLY A 14 1.42 -5.65 8.50
N HIS A 15 0.64 -5.27 7.49
CA HIS A 15 1.10 -4.38 6.42
C HIS A 15 1.32 -2.96 6.98
N ALA A 16 0.39 -2.48 7.82
CA ALA A 16 0.50 -1.15 8.46
C ALA A 16 1.77 -1.04 9.32
N LEU A 17 2.16 -2.09 10.02
CA LEU A 17 3.40 -2.15 10.78
C LEU A 17 4.62 -1.89 9.89
N LEU A 18 4.71 -2.54 8.73
CA LEU A 18 5.83 -2.33 7.80
C LEU A 18 5.86 -0.89 7.26
N MET A 19 4.69 -0.33 6.93
CA MET A 19 4.58 1.03 6.41
C MET A 19 4.94 2.09 7.46
N THR A 20 4.44 1.93 8.69
CA THR A 20 4.69 2.86 9.80
C THR A 20 6.12 2.76 10.31
N ASP A 21 6.70 1.56 10.41
CA ASP A 21 8.11 1.38 10.75
C ASP A 21 9.04 1.97 9.66
N THR A 22 8.70 1.80 8.38
CA THR A 22 9.46 2.41 7.28
C THR A 22 9.44 3.93 7.36
N ARG A 23 8.27 4.53 7.66
CA ARG A 23 8.17 5.98 7.91
C ARG A 23 9.09 6.42 9.05
N ARG A 24 9.01 5.75 10.20
CA ARG A 24 9.86 6.03 11.37
C ARG A 24 11.35 5.97 11.01
N ARG A 25 11.80 4.91 10.34
CA ARG A 25 13.20 4.77 9.91
C ARG A 25 13.65 5.88 8.97
N LEU A 26 12.78 6.38 8.10
CA LEU A 26 13.09 7.52 7.23
C LEU A 26 13.21 8.83 8.02
N GLU A 27 12.36 9.03 9.03
CA GLU A 27 12.43 10.18 9.93
C GLU A 27 13.73 10.16 10.76
N GLU A 28 14.11 9.00 11.31
CA GLU A 28 15.39 8.78 12.01
C GLU A 28 16.61 9.06 11.12
N ARG A 29 16.50 8.82 9.82
CA ARG A 29 17.52 9.19 8.82
C ARG A 29 17.53 10.67 8.45
N GLY A 30 16.64 11.48 9.04
CA GLY A 30 16.57 12.93 8.85
C GLY A 30 15.59 13.40 7.76
N TYR A 31 14.82 12.51 7.13
CA TYR A 31 13.78 12.93 6.19
C TYR A 31 12.60 13.54 6.94
N ARG A 32 12.29 14.82 6.70
CA ARG A 32 11.26 15.57 7.44
C ARG A 32 9.81 15.33 6.97
N ARG A 33 9.64 14.86 5.74
CA ARG A 33 8.32 14.65 5.09
C ARG A 33 8.35 13.37 4.24
N PRO A 34 8.46 12.19 4.84
CA PRO A 34 8.32 10.93 4.13
C PRO A 34 6.87 10.73 3.68
N VAL A 35 6.66 10.42 2.40
CA VAL A 35 5.34 10.16 1.82
C VAL A 35 5.24 8.69 1.44
N LEU A 36 4.18 8.04 1.90
CA LEU A 36 3.83 6.68 1.48
C LEU A 36 3.13 6.75 0.12
N LEU A 37 3.59 5.96 -0.84
CA LEU A 37 2.83 5.59 -2.02
C LEU A 37 2.20 4.22 -1.76
N LEU A 38 0.92 4.20 -1.37
CA LEU A 38 0.14 2.97 -1.24
C LEU A 38 -0.37 2.60 -2.63
N HIS A 39 0.20 1.55 -3.22
CA HIS A 39 0.13 1.30 -4.65
C HIS A 39 -0.53 -0.06 -4.97
N PRO A 40 -1.84 -0.21 -4.76
CA PRO A 40 -2.54 -1.45 -5.08
C PRO A 40 -2.46 -1.76 -6.58
N LEU A 41 -2.14 -3.01 -6.92
CA LEU A 41 -2.25 -3.50 -8.29
C LEU A 41 -3.71 -3.58 -8.71
N GLY A 42 -3.99 -3.14 -9.93
CA GLY A 42 -5.33 -3.08 -10.51
C GLY A 42 -5.48 -3.68 -11.91
N GLY A 43 -4.43 -4.30 -12.46
CA GLY A 43 -4.59 -5.17 -13.63
C GLY A 43 -5.20 -6.52 -13.26
N TRP A 44 -5.03 -7.52 -14.13
CA TRP A 44 -5.54 -8.88 -13.92
C TRP A 44 -5.02 -9.48 -12.60
N THR A 45 -5.92 -10.11 -11.84
CA THR A 45 -5.65 -10.94 -10.66
C THR A 45 -6.40 -12.26 -10.79
N LYS A 46 -5.92 -13.31 -10.13
CA LYS A 46 -6.59 -14.62 -10.11
C LYS A 46 -7.96 -14.56 -9.42
N ASP A 47 -8.83 -15.51 -9.77
CA ASP A 47 -10.28 -15.46 -9.48
C ASP A 47 -10.65 -15.43 -7.98
N ASP A 48 -9.78 -15.94 -7.11
CA ASP A 48 -10.02 -15.99 -5.65
C ASP A 48 -9.42 -14.79 -4.89
N ASP A 49 -8.73 -13.87 -5.56
CA ASP A 49 -8.27 -12.63 -4.93
C ASP A 49 -9.43 -11.62 -4.78
N VAL A 50 -9.37 -10.79 -3.74
CA VAL A 50 -10.40 -9.76 -3.50
C VAL A 50 -10.41 -8.77 -4.68
N PRO A 51 -11.59 -8.51 -5.29
CA PRO A 51 -11.68 -7.58 -6.42
C PRO A 51 -11.18 -6.18 -6.10
N LEU A 52 -10.65 -5.49 -7.12
CA LEU A 52 -10.02 -4.18 -6.97
C LEU A 52 -10.95 -3.15 -6.31
N ASP A 53 -12.21 -3.09 -6.72
CA ASP A 53 -13.18 -2.13 -6.20
C ASP A 53 -13.41 -2.32 -4.68
N TRP A 54 -13.47 -3.57 -4.22
CA TRP A 54 -13.57 -3.90 -2.80
C TRP A 54 -12.27 -3.61 -2.03
N ARG A 55 -11.11 -3.86 -2.63
CA ARG A 55 -9.82 -3.47 -2.03
C ARG A 55 -9.71 -1.97 -1.87
N MET A 56 -10.10 -1.19 -2.88
CA MET A 56 -10.07 0.27 -2.80
C MET A 56 -10.99 0.82 -1.70
N LYS A 57 -12.21 0.26 -1.55
CA LYS A 57 -13.10 0.58 -0.42
C LYS A 57 -12.45 0.24 0.93
N GLN A 58 -11.81 -0.93 1.03
CA GLN A 58 -11.14 -1.36 2.25
C GLN A 58 -9.93 -0.48 2.59
N HIS A 59 -9.13 -0.07 1.60
CA HIS A 59 -7.99 0.83 1.80
C HIS A 59 -8.44 2.23 2.22
N ALA A 60 -9.55 2.73 1.66
CA ALA A 60 -10.17 3.98 2.12
C ALA A 60 -10.57 3.89 3.60
N ALA A 61 -11.21 2.79 4.01
CA ALA A 61 -11.59 2.58 5.41
C ALA A 61 -10.37 2.55 6.36
N VAL A 62 -9.25 1.94 5.94
CA VAL A 62 -7.99 1.93 6.72
C VAL A 62 -7.41 3.34 6.90
N LEU A 63 -7.55 4.21 5.89
CA LEU A 63 -7.14 5.62 5.99
C LEU A 63 -8.10 6.43 6.85
N GLU A 64 -9.40 6.19 6.74
CA GLU A 64 -10.44 6.82 7.57
C GLU A 64 -10.28 6.48 9.06
N ASP A 65 -9.90 5.24 9.37
CA ASP A 65 -9.62 4.78 10.74
C ASP A 65 -8.29 5.30 11.31
N GLY A 66 -7.48 5.99 10.49
CA GLY A 66 -6.20 6.58 10.91
C GLY A 66 -5.07 5.59 11.12
N VAL A 67 -5.27 4.30 10.76
CA VAL A 67 -4.21 3.27 10.76
C VAL A 67 -3.05 3.69 9.85
N LEU A 68 -3.37 4.34 8.74
CA LEU A 68 -2.43 5.07 7.89
C LEU A 68 -2.83 6.54 7.86
N ASP A 69 -1.87 7.46 7.97
CA ASP A 69 -2.14 8.90 7.90
C ASP A 69 -2.47 9.32 6.45
N PRO A 70 -3.68 9.82 6.15
CA PRO A 70 -4.06 10.25 4.81
C PRO A 70 -3.30 11.51 4.35
N LYS A 71 -2.76 12.33 5.25
CA LYS A 71 -2.02 13.55 4.86
C LYS A 71 -0.63 13.24 4.29
N SER A 72 -0.07 12.09 4.66
CA SER A 72 1.26 11.64 4.23
C SER A 72 1.21 10.34 3.42
N THR A 73 0.05 10.05 2.82
CA THR A 73 -0.18 8.87 1.98
C THR A 73 -0.84 9.27 0.66
N VAL A 74 -0.26 8.83 -0.45
CA VAL A 74 -0.85 8.90 -1.79
C VAL A 74 -1.33 7.50 -2.15
N VAL A 75 -2.60 7.38 -2.54
CA VAL A 75 -3.17 6.13 -3.05
C VAL A 75 -3.28 6.22 -4.56
N ALA A 76 -2.70 5.28 -5.29
CA ALA A 76 -2.80 5.19 -6.75
C ALA A 76 -2.83 3.72 -7.21
N ILE A 77 -3.49 3.46 -8.33
CA ILE A 77 -3.63 2.10 -8.86
C ILE A 77 -2.47 1.81 -9.83
N PHE A 78 -1.77 0.71 -9.60
CA PHE A 78 -0.75 0.20 -10.52
C PHE A 78 -1.41 -0.67 -11.62
N PRO A 79 -1.31 -0.32 -12.92
CA PRO A 79 -2.16 -0.93 -13.95
C PRO A 79 -1.66 -2.29 -14.49
N SER A 80 -0.52 -2.81 -14.02
CA SER A 80 0.04 -4.07 -14.51
C SER A 80 -0.85 -5.27 -14.14
N PRO A 81 -0.92 -6.32 -14.98
CA PRO A 81 -1.33 -7.66 -14.55
C PRO A 81 -0.43 -8.20 -13.43
N MET A 82 -1.00 -8.97 -12.50
CA MET A 82 -0.24 -9.76 -11.53
C MET A 82 0.15 -11.10 -12.16
N MET A 83 1.44 -11.40 -12.20
CA MET A 83 1.98 -12.64 -12.79
C MET A 83 2.02 -13.80 -11.79
N TYR A 84 2.02 -13.51 -10.48
CA TYR A 84 2.22 -14.50 -9.42
C TYR A 84 3.54 -15.27 -9.59
N ALA A 85 4.60 -14.58 -10.02
CA ALA A 85 5.90 -15.17 -10.35
C ALA A 85 7.00 -14.92 -9.28
N GLY A 86 6.60 -14.45 -8.09
CA GLY A 86 7.46 -14.40 -6.90
C GLY A 86 8.72 -13.55 -7.14
N PRO A 87 9.94 -14.05 -6.86
CA PRO A 87 11.17 -13.27 -7.04
C PRO A 87 11.47 -12.78 -8.47
N THR A 88 10.78 -13.32 -9.49
CA THR A 88 10.95 -12.87 -10.89
C THR A 88 10.02 -11.69 -11.21
N GLU A 89 8.88 -11.60 -10.52
CA GLU A 89 7.93 -10.50 -10.64
C GLU A 89 8.38 -9.27 -9.85
#